data_AF-A0AAW2I0D7-F1
#
_entry.id   AF-A0AAW2I0D7-F1
#
_cell.length_a   1.000
_cell.length_b   1.000
_cell.length_c   1.000
_cell.angle_alpha   90.00
_cell.angle_beta   90.00
_cell.angle_gamma   90.00
#
_symmetry.space_group_name_H-M   'P 1'
#
loop_
_entity.id
_entity.type
_entity.pdbx_description
1 polymer ?
#
loop_
_entity_poly.entity_id
_entity_poly.type
_entity_poly.pdbx_seq_one_letter_code
_entity_poly.pdbx_strand_id
1 'polypeptide(L)'
;MGQRMAELTRTRGTPPWHSHHELKPEESWPDGHPLPLPRWGRPRETFRVDSVEQYEELAATVELTVQQMIEAHNYNTVGNLVRFYEEFRSSGEGKVRTFFRRYRPPITPEHHTCVGLGLELLQRLRMLHRKFPDVAGKFYLVSCEESIDNFQSYVSADPSTATSEKEHVLVALKISIAGRNGILLLDPGYHVARVITVMADLTYPHTGWFTQSDEPHVRKEYSYAYAENSDYINWVDIETRNKMGRISQSLIYVAKPYLTPVHVTERRNLVYNFRSYLARDTKGHLVAGMYFPVKEGASCVVFFQDGTGKARVTIPLNATVRTPGEIHAVRTCGAQLGLAPGQLELLIDKVSAIISDKDFLRQMLDINREINVISQEN
;
A
#
# COMPACT_ATOMS: atom_id res chain seq x y z
N MET A 1 -18.54 -38.98 18.02
CA MET A 1 -17.99 -37.62 18.19
C MET A 1 -16.53 -37.60 17.71
N GLY A 2 -16.31 -37.82 16.41
CA GLY A 2 -14.93 -37.99 15.89
C GLY A 2 -14.81 -38.26 14.38
N GLN A 3 -15.73 -37.75 13.55
CA GLN A 3 -15.67 -38.00 12.09
C GLN A 3 -16.42 -36.94 11.24
N ARG A 4 -16.40 -35.66 11.67
CA ARG A 4 -17.09 -34.56 10.93
C ARG A 4 -16.25 -33.27 10.78
N MET A 5 -14.93 -33.39 10.76
CA MET A 5 -13.99 -32.26 10.58
C MET A 5 -12.90 -32.53 9.51
N ALA A 6 -13.18 -33.35 8.49
CA ALA A 6 -12.20 -33.69 7.46
C ALA A 6 -12.64 -33.38 6.02
N GLU A 7 -13.76 -32.68 5.81
CA GLU A 7 -14.36 -32.55 4.48
C GLU A 7 -14.66 -31.10 4.06
N LEU A 8 -13.88 -30.14 4.55
CA LEU A 8 -14.01 -28.71 4.21
C LEU A 8 -12.73 -28.09 3.61
N THR A 9 -11.73 -28.89 3.22
CA THR A 9 -10.43 -28.40 2.74
C THR A 9 -10.13 -28.66 1.25
N ARG A 10 -11.13 -28.94 0.41
CA ARG A 10 -10.92 -29.11 -1.04
C ARG A 10 -11.91 -28.33 -1.90
N THR A 11 -11.77 -27.01 -1.90
CA THR A 11 -12.05 -26.15 -3.07
C THR A 11 -11.26 -24.85 -2.91
N ARG A 12 -9.92 -24.90 -3.05
CA ARG A 12 -9.16 -23.67 -3.37
C ARG A 12 -9.45 -23.34 -4.83
N GLY A 13 -10.58 -22.66 -5.06
CA GLY A 13 -10.82 -21.94 -6.29
C GLY A 13 -9.73 -20.88 -6.46
N THR A 14 -9.24 -20.72 -7.68
CA THR A 14 -8.38 -19.62 -8.08
C THR A 14 -9.02 -18.30 -7.62
N PRO A 15 -8.27 -17.36 -7.01
CA PRO A 15 -8.82 -16.08 -6.61
C PRO A 15 -9.49 -15.38 -7.81
N PRO A 16 -10.64 -14.70 -7.62
CA PRO A 16 -11.43 -14.11 -8.71
C PRO A 16 -10.73 -12.97 -9.48
N TRP A 17 -9.50 -12.60 -9.11
CA TRP A 17 -8.66 -11.65 -9.83
C TRP A 17 -8.10 -12.22 -11.14
N HIS A 18 -8.09 -13.55 -11.29
CA HIS A 18 -7.64 -14.20 -12.53
C HIS A 18 -8.69 -14.15 -13.66
N SER A 19 -9.93 -13.75 -13.40
CA SER A 19 -11.02 -13.87 -14.39
C SER A 19 -11.61 -12.56 -14.92
N HIS A 20 -10.99 -11.41 -14.64
CA HIS A 20 -11.31 -10.15 -15.33
C HIS A 20 -10.24 -9.83 -16.35
N HIS A 21 -10.46 -10.22 -17.62
CA HIS A 21 -9.63 -9.88 -18.80
C HIS A 21 -8.14 -9.68 -18.48
N GLU A 22 -7.36 -10.76 -18.43
CA GLU A 22 -5.90 -10.68 -18.51
C GLU A 22 -5.49 -10.02 -19.84
N LEU A 23 -5.46 -8.69 -19.85
CA LEU A 23 -4.96 -7.88 -20.95
C LEU A 23 -3.44 -8.04 -20.97
N LYS A 24 -2.89 -8.37 -22.15
CA LYS A 24 -1.45 -8.64 -22.33
C LYS A 24 -0.62 -7.42 -21.89
N PRO A 25 0.38 -7.60 -21.00
CA PRO A 25 1.26 -6.50 -20.54
C PRO A 25 2.03 -5.78 -21.65
N GLU A 26 2.21 -6.44 -22.80
CA GLU A 26 3.07 -5.97 -23.90
C GLU A 26 2.46 -4.81 -24.70
N GLU A 27 1.13 -4.67 -24.75
CA GLU A 27 0.49 -3.66 -25.61
C GLU A 27 0.58 -2.22 -25.07
N SER A 28 0.99 -2.02 -23.82
CA SER A 28 1.04 -0.69 -23.19
C SER A 28 2.35 -0.37 -22.48
N TRP A 29 3.45 -1.07 -22.80
CA TRP A 29 4.78 -0.75 -22.25
C TRP A 29 5.70 -0.24 -23.37
N PRO A 30 5.80 1.08 -23.56
CA PRO A 30 6.67 1.66 -24.58
C PRO A 30 8.12 1.23 -24.42
N ASP A 31 8.82 1.16 -25.55
CA ASP A 31 10.27 1.01 -25.55
C ASP A 31 10.92 2.23 -24.87
N GLY A 32 11.95 1.97 -24.06
CA GLY A 32 12.63 3.01 -23.29
C GLY A 32 11.90 3.48 -22.02
N HIS A 33 10.59 3.29 -21.89
CA HIS A 33 9.86 3.68 -20.67
C HIS A 33 10.14 2.69 -19.52
N PRO A 34 10.39 3.15 -18.28
CA PRO A 34 10.82 2.27 -17.18
C PRO A 34 9.67 1.51 -16.51
N LEU A 35 8.40 1.85 -16.76
CA LEU A 35 7.20 1.13 -16.28
C LEU A 35 6.17 0.91 -17.42
N PRO A 36 5.21 -0.01 -17.27
CA PRO A 36 4.01 0.00 -18.12
C PRO A 36 3.22 1.31 -17.94
N LEU A 37 2.46 1.71 -18.95
CA LEU A 37 1.59 2.88 -18.84
C LEU A 37 0.37 2.58 -17.95
N PRO A 38 0.02 3.50 -17.02
CA PRO A 38 -1.17 3.37 -16.21
C PRO A 38 -2.43 3.50 -17.06
N ARG A 39 -3.51 2.82 -16.64
CA ARG A 39 -4.82 2.91 -17.32
C ARG A 39 -5.94 3.14 -16.33
N TRP A 40 -6.93 3.90 -16.78
CA TRP A 40 -8.16 4.15 -16.04
C TRP A 40 -9.38 3.64 -16.80
N GLY A 41 -10.39 3.23 -16.06
CA GLY A 41 -11.65 2.72 -16.58
C GLY A 41 -12.67 3.81 -16.85
N ARG A 42 -13.92 3.39 -17.01
CA ARG A 42 -15.06 4.32 -17.09
C ARG A 42 -15.39 4.85 -15.70
N PRO A 43 -15.85 6.11 -15.57
CA PRO A 43 -16.31 6.66 -14.30
C PRO A 43 -17.33 5.73 -13.63
N ARG A 44 -17.20 5.57 -12.30
CA ARG A 44 -18.15 4.81 -11.50
C ARG A 44 -19.37 5.65 -11.14
N GLU A 45 -20.50 4.97 -11.01
CA GLU A 45 -21.73 5.58 -10.51
C GLU A 45 -21.61 6.00 -9.05
N THR A 46 -22.29 7.09 -8.71
CA THR A 46 -22.38 7.59 -7.34
C THR A 46 -23.32 6.72 -6.51
N PHE A 47 -22.88 6.33 -5.32
CA PHE A 47 -23.75 5.73 -4.30
C PHE A 47 -24.52 6.84 -3.59
N ARG A 48 -25.84 6.70 -3.50
CA ARG A 48 -26.72 7.75 -2.98
C ARG A 48 -27.32 7.31 -1.66
N VAL A 49 -27.35 8.22 -0.71
CA VAL A 49 -28.06 8.10 0.56
C VAL A 49 -28.84 9.37 0.83
N ASP A 50 -30.00 9.23 1.46
CA ASP A 50 -30.95 10.33 1.60
C ASP A 50 -30.60 11.25 2.79
N SER A 51 -29.82 10.75 3.75
CA SER A 51 -29.48 11.49 4.96
C SER A 51 -28.06 11.22 5.45
N VAL A 52 -27.60 12.06 6.36
CA VAL A 52 -26.27 11.92 6.99
C VAL A 52 -26.24 10.70 7.91
N GLU A 53 -27.34 10.39 8.59
CA GLU A 53 -27.44 9.22 9.48
C GLU A 53 -27.28 7.90 8.71
N GLN A 54 -27.88 7.79 7.51
CA GLN A 54 -27.68 6.63 6.64
C GLN A 54 -26.23 6.51 6.18
N TYR A 55 -25.59 7.65 5.89
CA TYR A 55 -24.17 7.67 5.55
C TYR A 55 -23.29 7.21 6.71
N GLU A 56 -23.56 7.68 7.93
CA GLU A 56 -22.80 7.30 9.12
C GLU A 56 -22.88 5.80 9.38
N GLU A 57 -24.06 5.19 9.17
CA GLU A 57 -24.21 3.74 9.30
C GLU A 57 -23.36 2.98 8.28
N LEU A 58 -23.32 3.45 7.02
CA LEU A 58 -22.43 2.92 6.00
C LEU A 58 -20.96 3.09 6.41
N ALA A 59 -20.56 4.31 6.77
CA ALA A 59 -19.19 4.65 7.12
C ALA A 59 -18.70 3.81 8.31
N ALA A 60 -19.51 3.66 9.37
CA ALA A 60 -19.17 2.82 10.52
C ALA A 60 -19.00 1.34 10.14
N THR A 61 -19.85 0.81 9.25
CA THR A 61 -19.75 -0.59 8.81
C THR A 61 -18.50 -0.80 7.92
N VAL A 62 -18.20 0.16 7.06
CA VAL A 62 -16.99 0.16 6.21
C VAL A 62 -15.73 0.27 7.08
N GLU A 63 -15.72 1.17 8.04
CA GLU A 63 -14.61 1.39 8.98
C GLU A 63 -14.29 0.11 9.76
N LEU A 64 -15.31 -0.56 10.31
CA LEU A 64 -15.11 -1.84 11.00
C LEU A 64 -14.47 -2.89 10.08
N THR A 65 -14.88 -2.93 8.81
CA THR A 65 -14.30 -3.85 7.81
C THR A 65 -12.82 -3.55 7.56
N VAL A 66 -12.46 -2.26 7.49
CA VAL A 66 -11.06 -1.81 7.35
C VAL A 66 -10.23 -2.19 8.57
N GLN A 67 -10.73 -1.91 9.78
CA GLN A 67 -10.03 -2.21 11.04
C GLN A 67 -9.75 -3.71 11.19
N GLN A 68 -10.74 -4.57 10.87
CA GLN A 68 -10.57 -6.03 10.88
C GLN A 68 -9.57 -6.53 9.83
N MET A 69 -9.46 -5.83 8.68
CA MET A 69 -8.49 -6.20 7.65
C MET A 69 -7.07 -5.79 8.05
N ILE A 70 -6.90 -4.57 8.57
CA ILE A 70 -5.61 -4.04 9.04
C ILE A 70 -5.03 -4.90 10.16
N GLU A 71 -5.86 -5.39 11.08
CA GLU A 71 -5.40 -6.31 12.13
C GLU A 71 -5.05 -7.69 11.59
N ALA A 72 -5.80 -8.19 10.61
CA ALA A 72 -5.60 -9.54 10.05
C ALA A 72 -4.40 -9.64 9.10
N HIS A 73 -3.99 -8.53 8.48
CA HIS A 73 -2.96 -8.51 7.45
C HIS A 73 -1.91 -7.44 7.70
N ASN A 74 -0.66 -7.90 7.73
CA ASN A 74 0.50 -7.02 7.82
C ASN A 74 0.89 -6.46 6.44
N TYR A 75 1.36 -5.23 6.40
CA TYR A 75 1.97 -4.68 5.19
C TYR A 75 3.38 -5.20 5.01
N ASN A 76 3.69 -5.77 3.85
CA ASN A 76 4.91 -6.51 3.61
C ASN A 76 5.47 -6.28 2.20
N THR A 77 6.40 -5.33 2.09
CA THR A 77 7.18 -5.11 0.86
C THR A 77 8.49 -5.90 0.86
N VAL A 78 8.95 -6.37 2.03
CA VAL A 78 10.17 -7.19 2.16
C VAL A 78 10.00 -8.53 1.44
N GLY A 79 8.83 -9.16 1.59
CA GLY A 79 8.49 -10.41 0.90
C GLY A 79 8.55 -10.29 -0.62
N ASN A 80 8.09 -9.16 -1.17
CA ASN A 80 8.17 -8.87 -2.60
C ASN A 80 9.61 -8.77 -3.10
N LEU A 81 10.49 -8.10 -2.35
CA LEU A 81 11.92 -8.01 -2.69
C LEU A 81 12.56 -9.40 -2.73
N VAL A 82 12.33 -10.20 -1.69
CA VAL A 82 12.91 -11.54 -1.56
C VAL A 82 12.45 -12.44 -2.70
N ARG A 83 11.14 -12.48 -2.97
CA ARG A 83 10.57 -13.27 -4.06
C ARG A 83 11.11 -12.84 -5.42
N PHE A 84 11.09 -11.54 -5.71
CA PHE A 84 11.59 -11.02 -6.99
C PHE A 84 13.06 -11.39 -7.22
N TYR A 85 13.89 -11.29 -6.18
CA TYR A 85 15.29 -11.70 -6.26
C TYR A 85 15.43 -13.21 -6.47
N GLU A 86 14.75 -14.05 -5.70
CA GLU A 86 14.81 -15.51 -5.83
C GLU A 86 14.35 -15.99 -7.22
N GLU A 87 13.27 -15.40 -7.75
CA GLU A 87 12.77 -15.70 -9.09
C GLU A 87 13.72 -15.17 -10.18
N PHE A 88 14.32 -13.99 -9.99
CA PHE A 88 15.36 -13.47 -10.88
C PHE A 88 16.54 -14.44 -10.96
N ARG A 89 17.09 -14.85 -9.82
CA ARG A 89 18.25 -15.76 -9.73
C ARG A 89 17.94 -17.13 -10.34
N SER A 90 16.74 -17.66 -10.10
CA SER A 90 16.33 -18.96 -10.66
C SER A 90 16.02 -18.92 -12.16
N SER A 91 15.70 -17.74 -12.71
CA SER A 91 15.43 -17.58 -14.15
C SER A 91 16.67 -17.68 -15.05
N GLY A 92 17.88 -17.58 -14.48
CA GLY A 92 19.14 -17.53 -15.24
C GLY A 92 19.37 -16.24 -16.03
N GLU A 93 18.49 -15.23 -15.88
CA GLU A 93 18.66 -13.92 -16.50
C GLU A 93 19.82 -13.15 -15.85
N GLY A 94 20.68 -12.54 -16.67
CA GLY A 94 21.80 -11.72 -16.19
C GLY A 94 21.42 -10.26 -15.97
N LYS A 95 20.35 -9.79 -16.60
CA LYS A 95 19.92 -8.38 -16.57
C LYS A 95 18.61 -8.23 -15.80
N VAL A 96 18.67 -7.58 -14.63
CA VAL A 96 17.50 -7.31 -13.78
C VAL A 96 16.42 -6.55 -14.55
N ARG A 97 16.79 -5.62 -15.43
CA ARG A 97 15.83 -4.88 -16.27
C ARG A 97 15.05 -5.78 -17.23
N THR A 98 15.71 -6.73 -17.87
CA THR A 98 15.06 -7.68 -18.78
C THR A 98 14.08 -8.55 -17.99
N PHE A 99 14.52 -9.06 -16.84
CA PHE A 99 13.66 -9.84 -15.95
C PHE A 99 12.46 -9.00 -15.46
N PHE A 100 12.72 -7.79 -15.00
CA PHE A 100 11.73 -6.83 -14.53
C PHE A 100 10.66 -6.54 -15.58
N ARG A 101 11.01 -6.44 -16.87
CA ARG A 101 10.02 -6.20 -17.93
C ARG A 101 9.05 -7.37 -18.13
N ARG A 102 9.54 -8.61 -18.03
CA ARG A 102 8.71 -9.82 -18.21
C ARG A 102 8.04 -10.33 -16.94
N TYR A 103 8.57 -9.96 -15.77
CA TYR A 103 8.09 -10.42 -14.48
C TYR A 103 6.63 -10.03 -14.27
N ARG A 104 5.80 -10.91 -13.70
CA ARG A 104 4.42 -10.60 -13.33
C ARG A 104 4.33 -10.60 -11.81
N PRO A 105 4.24 -9.43 -11.15
CA PRO A 105 4.17 -9.38 -9.69
C PRO A 105 2.97 -10.17 -9.18
N PRO A 106 3.17 -11.20 -8.35
CA PRO A 106 2.07 -11.97 -7.81
C PRO A 106 1.42 -11.19 -6.66
N ILE A 107 0.09 -11.21 -6.59
CA ILE A 107 -0.65 -10.77 -5.40
C ILE A 107 -0.95 -12.01 -4.57
N THR A 108 -0.37 -12.09 -3.37
CA THR A 108 -0.51 -13.27 -2.50
C THR A 108 -0.97 -12.88 -1.10
N PRO A 109 -1.75 -13.74 -0.41
CA PRO A 109 -2.17 -13.49 0.98
C PRO A 109 -1.00 -13.27 1.97
N GLU A 110 0.20 -13.72 1.62
CA GLU A 110 1.40 -13.59 2.46
C GLU A 110 2.18 -12.28 2.22
N HIS A 111 1.85 -11.54 1.16
CA HIS A 111 2.56 -10.32 0.74
C HIS A 111 1.56 -9.23 0.36
N HIS A 112 1.14 -8.49 1.38
CA HIS A 112 0.19 -7.41 1.25
C HIS A 112 0.93 -6.07 1.14
N THR A 113 0.99 -5.51 -0.06
CA THR A 113 1.34 -4.10 -0.30
C THR A 113 0.07 -3.24 -0.28
N CYS A 114 0.17 -1.95 -0.65
CA CYS A 114 -1.02 -1.12 -0.89
C CYS A 114 -1.98 -1.75 -1.91
N VAL A 115 -1.45 -2.37 -2.98
CA VAL A 115 -2.25 -3.05 -4.01
C VAL A 115 -2.88 -4.31 -3.45
N GLY A 116 -2.11 -5.17 -2.79
CA GLY A 116 -2.63 -6.41 -2.21
C GLY A 116 -3.71 -6.15 -1.16
N LEU A 117 -3.50 -5.17 -0.27
CA LEU A 117 -4.48 -4.77 0.74
C LEU A 117 -5.71 -4.11 0.11
N GLY A 118 -5.55 -3.27 -0.91
CA GLY A 118 -6.66 -2.65 -1.62
C GLY A 118 -7.57 -3.70 -2.29
N LEU A 119 -6.98 -4.73 -2.92
CA LEU A 119 -7.74 -5.82 -3.55
C LEU A 119 -8.47 -6.68 -2.52
N GLU A 120 -7.81 -7.02 -1.40
CA GLU A 120 -8.43 -7.74 -0.28
C GLU A 120 -9.59 -6.94 0.32
N LEU A 121 -9.40 -5.64 0.53
CA LEU A 121 -10.45 -4.76 1.04
C LEU A 121 -11.66 -4.73 0.12
N LEU A 122 -11.45 -4.60 -1.21
CA LEU A 122 -12.53 -4.68 -2.18
C LEU A 122 -13.29 -6.02 -2.10
N GLN A 123 -12.61 -7.14 -1.82
CA GLN A 123 -13.27 -8.43 -1.62
C GLN A 123 -14.22 -8.39 -0.43
N ARG A 124 -13.74 -7.88 0.71
CA ARG A 124 -14.51 -7.83 1.95
C ARG A 124 -15.69 -6.88 1.83
N LEU A 125 -15.51 -5.72 1.20
CA LEU A 125 -16.55 -4.71 1.01
C LEU A 125 -17.70 -5.20 0.12
N ARG A 126 -17.50 -6.21 -0.74
CA ARG A 126 -18.60 -6.84 -1.50
C ARG A 126 -19.67 -7.43 -0.59
N MET A 127 -19.31 -7.86 0.63
CA MET A 127 -20.24 -8.43 1.60
C MET A 127 -21.24 -7.40 2.15
N LEU A 128 -20.94 -6.11 2.02
CA LEU A 128 -21.81 -5.02 2.48
C LEU A 128 -23.13 -4.96 1.70
N HIS A 129 -23.22 -5.56 0.51
CA HIS A 129 -24.46 -5.63 -0.27
C HIS A 129 -25.66 -6.15 0.53
N ARG A 130 -25.42 -7.03 1.52
CA ARG A 130 -26.47 -7.58 2.38
C ARG A 130 -27.19 -6.52 3.21
N LYS A 131 -26.48 -5.44 3.56
CA LYS A 131 -26.99 -4.35 4.42
C LYS A 131 -27.25 -3.08 3.62
N PHE A 132 -26.42 -2.79 2.63
CA PHE A 132 -26.54 -1.64 1.74
C PHE A 132 -26.67 -2.13 0.30
N PRO A 133 -27.91 -2.31 -0.20
CA PRO A 133 -28.16 -2.64 -1.59
C PRO A 133 -27.39 -1.69 -2.52
N ASP A 134 -26.93 -2.18 -3.66
CA ASP A 134 -26.22 -1.39 -4.68
C ASP A 134 -24.85 -0.79 -4.29
N VAL A 135 -24.35 -0.98 -3.07
CA VAL A 135 -22.99 -0.54 -2.72
C VAL A 135 -21.91 -1.46 -3.31
N ALA A 136 -22.23 -2.75 -3.46
CA ALA A 136 -21.29 -3.72 -3.98
C ALA A 136 -20.95 -3.42 -5.45
N GLY A 137 -19.65 -3.42 -5.75
CA GLY A 137 -19.15 -3.09 -7.09
C GLY A 137 -19.07 -1.60 -7.40
N LYS A 138 -19.52 -0.72 -6.48
CA LYS A 138 -19.30 0.73 -6.57
C LYS A 138 -17.99 1.19 -5.94
N PHE A 139 -17.38 0.37 -5.07
CA PHE A 139 -16.01 0.58 -4.62
C PHE A 139 -15.00 0.27 -5.74
N TYR A 140 -13.94 1.06 -5.83
CA TYR A 140 -12.89 0.92 -6.84
C TYR A 140 -11.54 1.38 -6.33
N LEU A 141 -10.47 0.89 -6.95
CA LEU A 141 -9.12 1.40 -6.69
C LEU A 141 -8.92 2.75 -7.39
N VAL A 142 -8.25 3.66 -6.71
CA VAL A 142 -7.80 4.96 -7.21
C VAL A 142 -6.30 5.05 -7.10
N SER A 143 -5.68 5.75 -8.04
CA SER A 143 -4.23 5.90 -8.12
C SER A 143 -3.78 7.18 -7.41
N CYS A 144 -2.67 7.11 -6.68
CA CYS A 144 -2.10 8.23 -5.94
C CYS A 144 -0.67 8.51 -6.38
N GLU A 145 -0.33 9.79 -6.53
CA GLU A 145 1.04 10.29 -6.63
C GLU A 145 1.42 10.92 -5.31
N GLU A 146 2.59 10.57 -4.79
CA GLU A 146 3.05 11.02 -3.48
C GLU A 146 4.11 12.10 -3.61
N SER A 147 4.17 12.98 -2.60
CA SER A 147 5.23 14.01 -2.49
C SER A 147 5.39 14.85 -3.75
N ILE A 148 4.27 15.34 -4.30
CA ILE A 148 4.26 16.15 -5.52
C ILE A 148 4.90 17.53 -5.30
N ASP A 149 5.86 17.88 -6.15
CA ASP A 149 6.54 19.18 -6.09
C ASP A 149 5.72 20.31 -6.76
N ASN A 150 5.16 20.04 -7.94
CA ASN A 150 4.39 21.02 -8.72
C ASN A 150 2.89 20.72 -8.72
N PHE A 151 2.22 21.07 -7.62
CA PHE A 151 0.78 20.86 -7.43
C PHE A 151 -0.08 21.31 -8.62
N GLN A 152 0.16 22.52 -9.15
CA GLN A 152 -0.72 23.13 -10.14
C GLN A 152 -0.69 22.42 -11.50
N SER A 153 0.48 21.92 -11.90
CA SER A 153 0.62 21.18 -13.16
C SER A 153 -0.24 19.92 -13.17
N TYR A 154 -0.21 19.14 -12.09
CA TYR A 154 -0.91 17.87 -11.95
C TYR A 154 -2.44 18.01 -11.96
N VAL A 155 -2.98 19.03 -11.30
CA VAL A 155 -4.43 19.18 -11.13
C VAL A 155 -5.12 19.80 -12.35
N SER A 156 -4.35 20.33 -13.30
CA SER A 156 -4.85 21.02 -14.49
C SER A 156 -5.41 20.08 -15.58
N ALA A 157 -5.13 18.77 -15.49
CA ALA A 157 -5.56 17.77 -16.46
C ALA A 157 -5.75 16.37 -15.84
N ASP A 158 -6.37 15.47 -16.59
CA ASP A 158 -6.36 14.03 -16.29
C ASP A 158 -4.90 13.53 -16.16
N PRO A 159 -4.62 12.50 -15.33
CA PRO A 159 -3.26 12.02 -15.11
C PRO A 159 -2.56 11.63 -16.40
N SER A 160 -1.36 12.19 -16.61
CA SER A 160 -0.51 11.83 -17.75
C SER A 160 -0.13 10.36 -17.68
N THR A 161 -0.35 9.61 -18.77
CA THR A 161 0.08 8.21 -18.83
C THR A 161 1.60 8.07 -18.94
N ALA A 162 2.30 9.05 -19.51
CA ALA A 162 3.72 8.97 -19.84
C ALA A 162 4.66 9.41 -18.70
N THR A 163 4.16 10.17 -17.73
CA THR A 163 4.96 10.77 -16.65
C THR A 163 4.45 10.42 -15.27
N SER A 164 3.34 9.66 -15.18
CA SER A 164 2.81 9.20 -13.89
C SER A 164 3.48 7.92 -13.41
N GLU A 165 3.92 7.92 -12.15
CA GLU A 165 4.53 6.79 -11.47
C GLU A 165 3.48 5.90 -10.78
N LYS A 166 2.47 6.54 -10.18
CA LYS A 166 1.40 5.95 -9.38
C LYS A 166 1.96 5.02 -8.30
N GLU A 167 2.68 5.60 -7.35
CA GLU A 167 3.36 4.91 -6.23
C GLU A 167 2.42 4.22 -5.26
N HIS A 168 1.18 4.72 -5.14
CA HIS A 168 0.24 4.27 -4.12
C HIS A 168 -1.17 4.09 -4.66
N VAL A 169 -1.97 3.28 -3.98
CA VAL A 169 -3.38 3.04 -4.31
C VAL A 169 -4.24 3.09 -3.07
N LEU A 170 -5.44 3.65 -3.24
CA LEU A 170 -6.48 3.69 -2.22
C LEU A 170 -7.75 3.04 -2.76
N VAL A 171 -8.70 2.77 -1.88
CA VAL A 171 -10.06 2.37 -2.24
C VAL A 171 -10.99 3.56 -2.09
N ALA A 172 -11.84 3.77 -3.09
CA ALA A 172 -12.77 4.90 -3.14
C ALA A 172 -14.20 4.46 -3.42
N LEU A 173 -15.15 5.28 -2.98
CA LEU A 173 -16.58 5.21 -3.32
C LEU A 173 -17.09 6.64 -3.55
N LYS A 174 -17.61 6.93 -4.74
CA LYS A 174 -18.32 8.20 -4.98
C LYS A 174 -19.63 8.18 -4.21
N ILE A 175 -19.90 9.23 -3.45
CA ILE A 175 -21.09 9.33 -2.60
C ILE A 175 -21.89 10.61 -2.89
N SER A 176 -23.20 10.53 -2.67
CA SER A 176 -24.08 11.69 -2.60
C SER A 176 -24.96 11.56 -1.37
N ILE A 177 -24.90 12.55 -0.48
CA ILE A 177 -25.59 12.56 0.81
C ILE A 177 -26.60 13.70 0.78
N ALA A 178 -27.90 13.39 0.74
CA ALA A 178 -28.96 14.38 0.60
C ALA A 178 -28.70 15.36 -0.58
N GLY A 179 -28.21 14.83 -1.70
CA GLY A 179 -27.86 15.62 -2.90
C GLY A 179 -26.47 16.27 -2.89
N ARG A 180 -25.72 16.22 -1.79
CA ARG A 180 -24.38 16.80 -1.67
C ARG A 180 -23.32 15.80 -2.07
N ASN A 181 -22.46 16.15 -3.01
CA ASN A 181 -21.46 15.25 -3.56
C ASN A 181 -20.24 15.11 -2.65
N GLY A 182 -19.67 13.92 -2.62
CA GLY A 182 -18.44 13.65 -1.90
C GLY A 182 -17.78 12.36 -2.36
N ILE A 183 -16.70 12.00 -1.67
CA ILE A 183 -16.02 10.73 -1.84
C ILE A 183 -15.68 10.13 -0.48
N LEU A 184 -15.91 8.83 -0.35
CA LEU A 184 -15.43 8.03 0.75
C LEU A 184 -14.12 7.39 0.30
N LEU A 185 -13.05 7.60 1.05
CA LEU A 185 -11.71 7.07 0.81
C LEU A 185 -11.27 6.15 1.96
N LEU A 186 -10.54 5.09 1.59
CA LEU A 186 -9.93 4.13 2.50
C LEU A 186 -8.49 3.93 2.05
N ASP A 187 -7.55 4.11 2.97
CA ASP A 187 -6.13 3.94 2.71
C ASP A 187 -5.57 2.74 3.50
N PRO A 188 -5.70 1.53 2.94
CA PRO A 188 -5.19 0.36 3.62
C PRO A 188 -3.65 0.27 3.53
N GLY A 189 -2.98 0.89 2.56
CA GLY A 189 -1.52 0.81 2.42
C GLY A 189 -0.78 1.57 3.52
N TYR A 190 -1.29 2.73 3.94
CA TYR A 190 -0.82 3.40 5.15
C TYR A 190 -1.54 2.94 6.43
N HIS A 191 -2.49 2.01 6.29
CA HIS A 191 -3.38 1.52 7.34
C HIS A 191 -4.03 2.66 8.12
N VAL A 192 -4.64 3.58 7.38
CA VAL A 192 -5.57 4.53 7.95
C VAL A 192 -6.79 3.72 8.39
N ALA A 193 -6.91 3.48 9.70
CA ALA A 193 -7.91 2.59 10.29
C ALA A 193 -9.30 3.26 10.43
N ARG A 194 -9.62 4.15 9.50
CA ARG A 194 -10.85 4.93 9.50
C ARG A 194 -11.37 5.23 8.10
N VAL A 195 -12.65 5.54 8.01
CA VAL A 195 -13.23 6.14 6.81
C VAL A 195 -12.80 7.61 6.72
N ILE A 196 -12.30 8.01 5.54
CA ILE A 196 -12.05 9.42 5.20
C ILE A 196 -13.18 9.89 4.29
N THR A 197 -13.93 10.89 4.73
CA THR A 197 -15.03 11.48 3.96
C THR A 197 -14.63 12.84 3.42
N VAL A 198 -14.58 13.00 2.10
CA VAL A 198 -14.27 14.27 1.46
C VAL A 198 -15.53 14.81 0.79
N MET A 199 -16.19 15.78 1.42
CA MET A 199 -17.36 16.45 0.86
C MET A 199 -16.92 17.61 -0.01
N ALA A 200 -17.60 17.83 -1.14
CA ALA A 200 -17.29 18.94 -2.04
C ALA A 200 -17.53 20.32 -1.40
N ASP A 201 -18.45 20.40 -0.42
CA ASP A 201 -18.76 21.62 0.33
C ASP A 201 -17.91 21.80 1.60
N LEU A 202 -17.01 20.86 1.91
CA LEU A 202 -16.19 20.81 3.13
C LEU A 202 -16.99 20.82 4.44
N THR A 203 -18.29 20.54 4.41
CA THR A 203 -19.14 20.51 5.59
C THR A 203 -19.38 19.08 6.07
N TYR A 204 -19.86 18.92 7.31
CA TYR A 204 -20.19 17.61 7.87
C TYR A 204 -21.05 16.76 6.90
N PRO A 205 -20.70 15.49 6.63
CA PRO A 205 -19.75 14.63 7.36
C PRO A 205 -18.28 14.64 6.86
N HIS A 206 -17.81 15.75 6.28
CA HIS A 206 -16.40 15.91 5.91
C HIS A 206 -15.44 15.59 7.06
N THR A 207 -14.45 14.76 6.77
CA THR A 207 -13.34 14.44 7.68
C THR A 207 -12.29 15.54 7.56
N GLY A 208 -12.26 16.44 8.55
CA GLY A 208 -11.18 17.42 8.70
C GLY A 208 -9.86 16.78 9.14
N TRP A 209 -8.94 17.62 9.61
CA TRP A 209 -7.64 17.19 10.12
C TRP A 209 -7.78 16.09 11.19
N PHE A 210 -6.96 15.05 11.06
CA PHE A 210 -6.86 14.01 12.08
C PHE A 210 -5.43 13.52 12.26
N THR A 211 -5.12 13.08 13.48
CA THR A 211 -3.83 12.48 13.81
C THR A 211 -3.82 11.02 13.34
N GLN A 212 -2.93 10.69 12.40
CA GLN A 212 -2.69 9.32 11.95
C GLN A 212 -1.78 8.56 12.92
N SER A 213 -0.79 9.24 13.49
CA SER A 213 0.10 8.65 14.50
C SER A 213 0.66 9.71 15.43
N ASP A 214 0.70 9.41 16.72
CA ASP A 214 1.32 10.26 17.75
C ASP A 214 2.31 9.41 18.55
N GLU A 215 3.57 9.44 18.15
CA GLU A 215 4.67 8.71 18.79
C GLU A 215 5.60 9.72 19.46
N PRO A 216 6.36 9.36 20.52
CA PRO A 216 7.16 10.30 21.31
C PRO A 216 8.11 11.22 20.52
N HIS A 217 8.54 10.80 19.33
CA HIS A 217 9.48 11.53 18.47
C HIS A 217 8.89 11.94 17.12
N VAL A 218 7.66 11.54 16.81
CA VAL A 218 7.03 11.83 15.52
C VAL A 218 5.51 11.87 15.63
N ARG A 219 4.93 12.98 15.22
CA ARG A 219 3.48 13.14 15.05
C ARG A 219 3.16 13.30 13.57
N LYS A 220 2.13 12.61 13.09
CA LYS A 220 1.63 12.69 11.71
C LYS A 220 0.16 13.06 11.72
N GLU A 221 -0.19 14.10 10.97
CA GLU A 221 -1.55 14.59 10.83
C GLU A 221 -1.90 14.68 9.35
N TYR A 222 -3.09 14.20 8.99
CA TYR A 222 -3.56 14.16 7.61
C TYR A 222 -4.81 15.02 7.43
N SER A 223 -4.95 15.56 6.22
CA SER A 223 -6.16 16.23 5.74
C SER A 223 -6.37 15.92 4.27
N TYR A 224 -7.64 15.82 3.86
CA TYR A 224 -8.04 15.46 2.50
C TYR A 224 -9.09 16.44 2.02
N ALA A 225 -8.87 17.07 0.87
CA ALA A 225 -9.84 17.98 0.26
C ALA A 225 -9.83 17.83 -1.26
N TYR A 226 -10.90 18.21 -1.95
CA TYR A 226 -10.82 18.32 -3.41
C TYR A 226 -9.75 19.34 -3.79
N ALA A 227 -8.93 18.99 -4.78
CA ALA A 227 -8.14 19.98 -5.49
C ALA A 227 -9.08 20.91 -6.27
N GLU A 228 -8.74 22.19 -6.33
CA GLU A 228 -9.62 23.21 -6.90
C GLU A 228 -9.96 22.89 -8.37
N ASN A 229 -11.26 22.86 -8.68
CA ASN A 229 -11.81 22.58 -10.01
C ASN A 229 -11.26 21.30 -10.67
N SER A 230 -11.00 20.26 -9.87
CA SER A 230 -10.29 19.08 -10.33
C SER A 230 -10.88 17.77 -9.79
N ASP A 231 -10.63 16.68 -10.50
CA ASP A 231 -11.03 15.32 -10.12
C ASP A 231 -10.01 14.63 -9.20
N TYR A 232 -9.16 15.41 -8.56
CA TYR A 232 -8.19 14.93 -7.57
C TYR A 232 -8.62 15.29 -6.16
N ILE A 233 -8.30 14.40 -5.24
CA ILE A 233 -8.24 14.72 -3.82
C ILE A 233 -6.79 15.05 -3.47
N ASN A 234 -6.59 16.26 -2.95
CA ASN A 234 -5.36 16.68 -2.30
C ASN A 234 -5.30 16.07 -0.90
N TRP A 235 -4.33 15.19 -0.69
CA TRP A 235 -3.95 14.69 0.61
C TRP A 235 -2.74 15.47 1.11
N VAL A 236 -2.92 16.21 2.20
CA VAL A 236 -1.85 16.93 2.89
C VAL A 236 -1.46 16.15 4.14
N ASP A 237 -0.16 15.89 4.30
CA ASP A 237 0.40 15.35 5.55
C ASP A 237 1.35 16.33 6.21
N ILE A 238 1.21 16.48 7.53
CA ILE A 238 2.14 17.21 8.39
C ILE A 238 2.85 16.20 9.25
N GLU A 239 4.16 16.07 9.06
CA GLU A 239 5.03 15.27 9.92
C GLU A 239 5.84 16.20 10.83
N THR A 240 5.59 16.14 12.14
CA THR A 240 6.34 16.89 13.15
C THR A 240 7.34 15.97 13.84
N ARG A 241 8.65 16.19 13.62
CA ARG A 241 9.74 15.50 14.34
C ARG A 241 10.54 16.51 15.13
N ASN A 242 10.70 16.28 16.44
CA ASN A 242 11.53 17.13 17.31
C ASN A 242 11.28 18.65 17.12
N LYS A 243 10.01 19.04 16.95
CA LYS A 243 9.55 20.44 16.69
C LYS A 243 9.83 21.00 15.29
N MET A 244 10.39 20.23 14.38
CA MET A 244 10.45 20.57 12.95
C MET A 244 9.28 19.92 12.22
N GLY A 245 8.47 20.74 11.54
CA GLY A 245 7.38 20.27 10.69
C GLY A 245 7.85 20.11 9.24
N ARG A 246 7.50 18.99 8.62
CA ARG A 246 7.53 18.81 7.17
C ARG A 246 6.10 18.69 6.67
N ILE A 247 5.78 19.43 5.62
CA ILE A 247 4.51 19.32 4.92
C ILE A 247 4.80 18.60 3.61
N SER A 248 4.01 17.59 3.28
CA SER A 248 4.00 16.97 1.96
C SER A 248 2.57 16.95 1.42
N GLN A 249 2.47 16.94 0.09
CA GLN A 249 1.20 16.88 -0.63
C GLN A 249 1.22 15.68 -1.57
N SER A 250 0.08 15.02 -1.67
CA SER A 250 -0.14 13.86 -2.52
C SER A 250 -1.47 14.04 -3.25
N LEU A 251 -1.57 13.54 -4.48
CA LEU A 251 -2.75 13.68 -5.31
C LEU A 251 -3.36 12.33 -5.64
N ILE A 252 -4.63 12.16 -5.26
CA ILE A 252 -5.40 10.94 -5.48
C ILE A 252 -6.38 11.22 -6.61
N TYR A 253 -6.21 10.57 -7.77
CA TYR A 253 -7.14 10.73 -8.89
C TYR A 253 -8.38 9.86 -8.71
N VAL A 254 -9.53 10.50 -8.55
CA VAL A 254 -10.78 9.83 -8.16
C VAL A 254 -11.85 9.80 -9.25
N ALA A 255 -11.62 10.44 -10.40
CA ALA A 255 -12.63 10.46 -11.47
C ALA A 255 -12.99 9.06 -11.98
N LYS A 256 -12.00 8.17 -12.11
CA LYS A 256 -12.12 6.87 -12.78
C LYS A 256 -11.36 5.77 -12.01
N PRO A 257 -11.82 4.50 -12.08
CA PRO A 257 -11.10 3.36 -11.55
C PRO A 257 -9.72 3.19 -12.15
N TYR A 258 -8.73 2.96 -11.30
CA TYR A 258 -7.38 2.59 -11.72
C TYR A 258 -7.32 1.08 -12.04
N LEU A 259 -6.98 0.74 -13.29
CA LEU A 259 -7.10 -0.61 -13.84
C LEU A 259 -5.79 -1.39 -13.88
N THR A 260 -4.65 -0.73 -13.69
CA THR A 260 -3.31 -1.35 -13.79
C THR A 260 -2.50 -1.32 -12.48
N PRO A 261 -3.11 -1.45 -11.29
CA PRO A 261 -2.37 -1.33 -10.03
C PRO A 261 -1.28 -2.40 -9.87
N VAL A 262 -1.52 -3.62 -10.34
CA VAL A 262 -0.51 -4.70 -10.30
C VAL A 262 0.62 -4.45 -11.31
N HIS A 263 0.28 -3.99 -12.51
CA HIS A 263 1.27 -3.84 -13.57
C HIS A 263 2.18 -2.62 -13.37
N VAL A 264 1.69 -1.58 -12.72
CA VAL A 264 2.41 -0.31 -12.52
C VAL A 264 2.82 -0.15 -11.06
N THR A 265 1.88 -0.04 -10.12
CA THR A 265 2.17 0.28 -8.71
C THR A 265 2.88 -0.86 -7.98
N GLU A 266 2.36 -2.10 -8.09
CA GLU A 266 3.01 -3.27 -7.47
C GLU A 266 4.37 -3.54 -8.10
N ARG A 267 4.48 -3.34 -9.41
CA ARG A 267 5.75 -3.46 -10.13
C ARG A 267 6.76 -2.41 -9.68
N ARG A 268 6.34 -1.14 -9.54
CA ARG A 268 7.18 -0.06 -9.01
C ARG A 268 7.72 -0.41 -7.63
N ASN A 269 6.89 -1.00 -6.77
CA ASN A 269 7.31 -1.45 -5.44
C ASN A 269 8.50 -2.43 -5.46
N LEU A 270 8.66 -3.25 -6.50
CA LEU A 270 9.77 -4.21 -6.62
C LEU A 270 11.15 -3.56 -6.63
N VAL A 271 11.25 -2.36 -7.20
CA VAL A 271 12.51 -1.63 -7.38
C VAL A 271 12.65 -0.43 -6.45
N TYR A 272 11.61 -0.10 -5.67
CA TYR A 272 11.65 1.00 -4.71
C TYR A 272 12.86 0.89 -3.77
N ASN A 273 13.44 1.96 -3.26
CA ASN A 273 14.68 1.89 -2.49
C ASN A 273 14.47 1.80 -0.96
N PHE A 274 13.23 1.59 -0.51
CA PHE A 274 12.91 1.41 0.91
C PHE A 274 11.94 0.24 1.10
N ARG A 275 12.15 -0.57 2.13
CA ARG A 275 11.34 -1.75 2.42
C ARG A 275 10.88 -1.77 3.85
N SER A 276 9.70 -2.33 4.07
CA SER A 276 9.08 -2.47 5.37
C SER A 276 8.19 -3.71 5.47
N TYR A 277 8.16 -4.28 6.67
CA TYR A 277 7.23 -5.32 7.08
C TYR A 277 6.64 -4.89 8.42
N LEU A 278 5.36 -4.53 8.44
CA LEU A 278 4.71 -3.80 9.52
C LEU A 278 3.44 -4.51 9.96
N ALA A 279 3.33 -4.78 11.27
CA ALA A 279 2.08 -5.14 11.94
C ALA A 279 1.49 -3.92 12.64
N ARG A 280 0.16 -3.85 12.63
CA ARG A 280 -0.60 -2.78 13.28
C ARG A 280 -1.77 -3.33 14.09
N ASP A 281 -2.21 -2.54 15.06
CA ASP A 281 -3.44 -2.81 15.80
C ASP A 281 -4.67 -2.37 15.01
N THR A 282 -5.86 -2.62 15.56
CA THR A 282 -7.15 -2.23 14.96
C THR A 282 -7.34 -0.73 14.80
N LYS A 283 -6.53 0.10 15.47
CA LYS A 283 -6.53 1.56 15.34
C LYS A 283 -5.48 2.06 14.34
N GLY A 284 -4.73 1.15 13.72
CA GLY A 284 -3.68 1.48 12.77
C GLY A 284 -2.36 1.89 13.43
N HIS A 285 -2.16 1.70 14.73
CA HIS A 285 -0.86 1.98 15.36
C HIS A 285 0.16 0.87 15.10
N LEU A 286 1.43 1.24 14.95
CA LEU A 286 2.51 0.28 14.71
C LEU A 286 2.81 -0.54 15.97
N VAL A 287 2.59 -1.85 15.89
CA VAL A 287 2.84 -2.81 16.98
C VAL A 287 4.26 -3.36 16.87
N ALA A 288 4.60 -3.94 15.72
CA ALA A 288 5.90 -4.54 15.46
C ALA A 288 6.27 -4.45 13.98
N GLY A 289 7.55 -4.61 13.68
CA GLY A 289 7.98 -4.68 12.30
C GLY A 289 9.45 -4.39 12.09
N MET A 290 9.81 -4.36 10.83
CA MET A 290 11.12 -3.99 10.36
C MET A 290 11.05 -3.04 9.17
N TYR A 291 12.08 -2.20 9.03
CA TYR A 291 12.27 -1.40 7.83
C TYR A 291 13.75 -1.14 7.55
N PHE A 292 14.09 -0.93 6.29
CA PHE A 292 15.45 -0.65 5.86
C PHE A 292 15.49 0.06 4.50
N PRO A 293 16.47 0.95 4.27
CA PRO A 293 16.80 1.39 2.93
C PRO A 293 17.50 0.25 2.17
N VAL A 294 17.22 0.12 0.89
CA VAL A 294 17.87 -0.81 -0.02
C VAL A 294 19.10 -0.13 -0.61
N LYS A 295 20.25 -0.28 0.07
CA LYS A 295 21.54 0.27 -0.35
C LYS A 295 22.69 -0.51 0.26
N GLU A 296 23.90 -0.34 -0.27
CA GLU A 296 25.10 -0.97 0.28
C GLU A 296 25.34 -0.50 1.72
N GLY A 297 25.70 -1.44 2.60
CA GLY A 297 25.95 -1.15 4.02
C GLY A 297 24.72 -0.72 4.81
N ALA A 298 23.50 -1.02 4.33
CA ALA A 298 22.28 -0.70 5.04
C ALA A 298 22.16 -1.44 6.39
N SER A 299 21.42 -0.82 7.31
CA SER A 299 20.98 -1.47 8.54
C SER A 299 19.46 -1.62 8.54
N CYS A 300 19.01 -2.71 9.13
CA CYS A 300 17.61 -2.99 9.38
C CYS A 300 17.23 -2.51 10.77
N VAL A 301 16.19 -1.68 10.84
CA VAL A 301 15.57 -1.32 12.11
C VAL A 301 14.47 -2.32 12.39
N VAL A 302 14.55 -2.97 13.55
CA VAL A 302 13.52 -3.88 14.09
C VAL A 302 12.88 -3.20 15.31
N PHE A 303 11.56 -3.19 15.38
CA PHE A 303 10.82 -2.63 16.51
C PHE A 303 9.68 -3.54 16.93
N PHE A 304 9.33 -3.49 18.22
CA PHE A 304 8.34 -4.36 18.84
C PHE A 304 7.85 -3.74 20.16
N GLN A 305 6.75 -4.25 20.72
CA GLN A 305 6.29 -3.88 22.06
C GLN A 305 6.96 -4.77 23.13
N ASP A 306 7.52 -4.20 24.19
CA ASP A 306 8.32 -4.89 25.22
C ASP A 306 7.72 -4.82 26.64
N GLY A 307 6.40 -4.66 26.76
CA GLY A 307 5.70 -4.54 28.05
C GLY A 307 5.93 -3.21 28.78
N THR A 308 7.04 -2.52 28.52
CA THR A 308 7.33 -1.16 29.04
C THR A 308 7.09 -0.08 28.00
N GLY A 309 7.04 -0.46 26.72
CA GLY A 309 6.69 0.40 25.61
C GLY A 309 7.18 -0.18 24.30
N LYS A 310 7.50 0.70 23.35
CA LYS A 310 8.02 0.33 22.04
C LYS A 310 9.55 0.29 22.08
N ALA A 311 10.11 -0.90 21.95
CA ALA A 311 11.55 -1.12 21.80
C ALA A 311 11.97 -1.02 20.34
N ARG A 312 13.25 -0.68 20.12
CA ARG A 312 13.86 -0.62 18.79
C ARG A 312 15.33 -1.05 18.85
N VAL A 313 15.73 -1.86 17.89
CA VAL A 313 17.12 -2.26 17.66
C VAL A 313 17.48 -2.02 16.20
N THR A 314 18.73 -1.62 15.95
CA THR A 314 19.26 -1.44 14.59
C THR A 314 20.30 -2.52 14.34
N ILE A 315 20.07 -3.35 13.33
CA ILE A 315 20.89 -4.51 12.97
C ILE A 315 21.58 -4.23 11.64
N PRO A 316 22.92 -4.19 11.59
CA PRO A 316 23.63 -4.07 10.31
C PRO A 316 23.35 -5.28 9.42
N LEU A 317 22.94 -5.07 8.15
CA LEU A 317 22.64 -6.18 7.22
C LEU A 317 23.90 -6.86 6.66
N ASN A 318 25.08 -6.32 6.95
CA ASN A 318 26.36 -6.95 6.65
C ASN A 318 26.96 -7.71 7.85
N ALA A 319 26.27 -7.73 8.99
CA ALA A 319 26.75 -8.44 10.18
C ALA A 319 26.65 -9.96 9.98
N THR A 320 27.72 -10.67 10.31
CA THR A 320 27.78 -12.13 10.24
C THR A 320 27.27 -12.82 11.50
N VAL A 321 27.22 -12.10 12.63
CA VAL A 321 26.78 -12.60 13.93
C VAL A 321 25.89 -11.55 14.60
N ARG A 322 24.71 -11.97 15.07
CA ARG A 322 23.80 -11.13 15.88
C ARG A 322 24.12 -11.29 17.35
N THR A 323 24.09 -10.18 18.09
CA THR A 323 24.20 -10.15 19.54
C THR A 323 22.98 -10.82 20.20
N PRO A 324 23.08 -11.26 21.47
CA PRO A 324 21.94 -11.81 22.20
C PRO A 324 20.72 -10.87 22.25
N GLY A 325 20.95 -9.56 22.35
CA GLY A 325 19.89 -8.55 22.35
C GLY A 325 19.18 -8.44 21.00
N GLU A 326 19.92 -8.49 19.90
CA GLU A 326 19.34 -8.50 18.54
C GLU A 326 18.55 -9.79 18.28
N ILE A 327 19.07 -10.94 18.73
CA ILE A 327 18.35 -12.23 18.63
C ILE A 327 17.03 -12.16 19.38
N HIS A 328 17.03 -11.60 20.60
CA HIS A 328 15.80 -11.40 21.36
C HIS A 328 14.82 -10.46 20.64
N ALA A 329 15.31 -9.32 20.14
CA ALA A 329 14.49 -8.35 19.41
C ALA A 329 13.82 -8.95 18.17
N VAL A 330 14.58 -9.71 17.36
CA VAL A 330 14.06 -10.36 16.15
C VAL A 330 13.02 -11.42 16.51
N ARG A 331 13.24 -12.23 17.54
CA ARG A 331 12.27 -13.24 17.97
C ARG A 331 10.97 -12.62 18.48
N THR A 332 11.07 -11.60 19.32
CA THR A 332 9.90 -10.91 19.86
C THR A 332 9.11 -10.21 18.75
N CYS A 333 9.81 -9.51 17.84
CA CYS A 333 9.19 -8.92 16.66
C CYS A 333 8.53 -9.97 15.76
N GLY A 334 9.20 -11.09 15.48
CA GLY A 334 8.67 -12.17 14.65
C GLY A 334 7.37 -12.75 15.21
N ALA A 335 7.32 -12.98 16.53
CA ALA A 335 6.11 -13.43 17.20
C ALA A 335 4.96 -12.41 17.06
N GLN A 336 5.23 -11.11 17.23
CA GLN A 336 4.23 -10.05 17.09
C GLN A 336 3.79 -9.81 15.63
N LEU A 337 4.60 -10.20 14.65
CA LEU A 337 4.22 -10.26 13.24
C LEU A 337 3.38 -11.52 12.91
N GLY A 338 3.13 -12.41 13.87
CA GLY A 338 2.43 -13.67 13.65
C GLY A 338 3.25 -14.71 12.89
N LEU A 339 4.59 -14.59 12.89
CA LEU A 339 5.47 -15.51 12.19
C LEU A 339 5.84 -16.72 13.05
N ALA A 340 6.08 -17.86 12.40
CA ALA A 340 6.63 -19.03 13.08
C ALA A 340 8.06 -18.76 13.61
N PRO A 341 8.49 -19.44 14.69
CA PRO A 341 9.82 -19.25 15.26
C PRO A 341 10.94 -19.38 14.21
N GLY A 342 11.87 -18.43 14.20
CA GLY A 342 13.01 -18.41 13.27
C GLY A 342 12.72 -17.81 11.89
N GLN A 343 11.46 -17.57 11.53
CA GLN A 343 11.13 -17.07 10.18
C GLN A 343 11.60 -15.64 9.94
N LEU A 344 11.53 -14.77 10.95
CA LEU A 344 12.02 -13.39 10.79
C LEU A 344 13.55 -13.36 10.69
N GLU A 345 14.25 -14.20 11.45
CA GLU A 345 15.70 -14.38 11.34
C GLU A 345 16.10 -14.79 9.92
N LEU A 346 15.46 -15.84 9.39
CA LEU A 346 15.67 -16.31 8.02
C LEU A 346 15.39 -15.21 6.99
N LEU A 347 14.34 -14.40 7.20
CA LEU A 347 14.01 -13.31 6.31
C LEU A 347 15.09 -12.22 6.30
N ILE A 348 15.61 -11.84 7.48
CA ILE A 348 16.71 -10.86 7.58
C ILE A 348 17.98 -11.43 6.95
N ASP A 349 18.28 -12.71 7.10
CA ASP A 349 19.42 -13.37 6.45
C ASP A 349 19.29 -13.33 4.92
N LYS A 350 18.10 -13.61 4.38
CA LYS A 350 17.83 -13.47 2.94
C LYS A 350 18.03 -12.03 2.46
N VAL A 351 17.49 -11.06 3.19
CA VAL A 351 17.69 -9.63 2.88
C VAL A 351 19.17 -9.28 2.88
N SER A 352 19.94 -9.77 3.85
CA SER A 352 21.38 -9.54 3.97
C SER A 352 22.13 -10.09 2.75
N ALA A 353 21.75 -11.28 2.26
CA ALA A 353 22.30 -11.86 1.04
C ALA A 353 21.97 -11.02 -0.20
N ILE A 354 20.73 -10.53 -0.32
CA ILE A 354 20.29 -9.67 -1.44
C ILE A 354 21.07 -8.36 -1.49
N ILE A 355 21.20 -7.67 -0.34
CA ILE A 355 21.94 -6.41 -0.25
C ILE A 355 23.44 -6.61 -0.53
N SER A 356 23.96 -7.82 -0.33
CA SER A 356 25.34 -8.18 -0.64
C SER A 356 25.59 -8.49 -2.13
N ASP A 357 24.55 -8.80 -2.91
CA ASP A 357 24.64 -8.93 -4.37
C ASP A 357 24.73 -7.54 -5.01
N LYS A 358 25.97 -7.04 -5.13
CA LYS A 358 26.26 -5.69 -5.63
C LYS A 358 25.75 -5.46 -7.05
N ASP A 359 25.77 -6.48 -7.90
CA ASP A 359 25.33 -6.33 -9.28
C ASP A 359 23.81 -6.22 -9.36
N PHE A 360 23.08 -7.11 -8.68
CA PHE A 360 21.63 -7.00 -8.56
C PHE A 360 21.21 -5.66 -7.96
N LEU A 361 21.82 -5.27 -6.84
CA LEU A 361 21.48 -4.05 -6.11
C LEU A 361 21.67 -2.81 -6.99
N ARG A 362 22.80 -2.71 -7.71
CA ARG A 362 23.07 -1.62 -8.63
C ARG A 362 22.02 -1.56 -9.74
N GLN A 363 21.76 -2.67 -10.43
CA GLN A 363 20.80 -2.71 -11.53
C GLN A 363 19.37 -2.37 -11.07
N MET A 364 18.96 -2.85 -9.89
CA MET A 364 17.66 -2.51 -9.29
C MET A 364 17.54 -1.01 -8.98
N LEU A 365 18.58 -0.42 -8.37
CA LEU A 365 18.61 1.00 -8.03
C LEU A 365 18.70 1.91 -9.27
N ASP A 366 19.29 1.44 -10.36
CA ASP A 366 19.29 2.16 -11.63
C ASP A 366 17.88 2.22 -12.24
N ILE A 367 17.11 1.12 -12.19
CA ILE A 367 15.68 1.14 -12.60
C ILE A 367 14.89 2.11 -11.71
N ASN A 368 15.12 2.06 -10.38
CA ASN A 368 14.46 2.98 -9.44
C ASN A 368 14.71 4.45 -9.82
N ARG A 369 15.96 4.79 -10.13
CA ARG A 369 16.38 6.15 -10.49
C ARG A 369 15.72 6.62 -11.78
N GLU A 370 15.68 5.80 -12.82
CA GLU A 370 15.04 6.16 -14.08
C GLU A 370 13.55 6.43 -13.94
N ILE A 371 12.85 5.65 -13.09
CA ILE A 371 11.46 5.94 -12.77
C ILE A 371 11.35 7.29 -12.05
N ASN A 372 12.20 7.59 -11.07
CA ASN A 372 12.15 8.89 -10.38
C ASN A 372 12.36 10.07 -11.36
N VAL A 373 13.20 9.89 -12.38
CA VAL A 373 13.46 10.92 -13.39
C VAL A 373 12.19 11.24 -14.19
N ILE A 374 11.45 10.24 -14.66
CA ILE A 374 10.21 10.49 -15.42
C ILE A 374 9.12 11.16 -14.55
N SER A 375 9.11 10.88 -13.23
CA SER A 375 8.16 11.48 -12.29
C SER A 375 8.43 12.95 -12.02
N GLN A 376 9.71 13.37 -12.10
CA GLN A 376 10.13 14.78 -11.96
C GLN A 376 9.78 15.62 -13.19
N GLU A 377 9.53 14.98 -14.35
CA GLU A 377 9.13 15.66 -15.58
C GLU A 377 7.61 15.93 -15.66
N ASN A 378 6.85 15.57 -14.62
CA ASN A 378 5.40 15.67 -14.57
C ASN A 378 4.88 17.02 -14.04
#